data_AF-A0A1J5MMV8-F1
#
_entry.id   AF-A0A1J5MMV8-F1
#
_cell.length_a   1.000
_cell.length_b   1.000
_cell.length_c   1.000
_cell.angle_alpha   90.00
_cell.angle_beta   90.00
_cell.angle_gamma   90.00
#
_symmetry.space_group_name_H-M   'P 1'
#
loop_
_entity.id
_entity.type
_entity.pdbx_description
1 polymer ?
#
loop_
_entity_poly.entity_id
_entity_poly.type
_entity_poly.pdbx_seq_one_letter_code
_entity_poly.pdbx_strand_id
1 'polypeptide(L)'
;PDEPNDFWTDAFNVELIQKADHIADHLPQDLSRAAYIGEHIDVADVLNVGLRNPEELLSYFHYHRAYKTDYEMVCLREANRLAVKGHQAAKAAFMAKKSEYDIQMDYLQSIKHTENEVPYGNIVALNENAAILHYTMLEQEVPATFESFLIDAGANYNGYASDITRTYAYENKEFNALIKALNAKQLELIDTIKVGVSYVDLHLAMHEMIAQLLNEFEIVKLAPQDIVEKGITNTFFPHGLGHFLGLQVHDMGGFMSDETGTHVAAPDNHPFLRCTRVIEPRQVMTIEPGLYFIDSLLEELQATDNNQYINWAKVEAFKPYGGIRIEDNIIIHQGHVENMTRDFGLE
;
A
#
# COMPACT_ATOMS: atom_id res chain seq x y z
N PRO A 1 19.85 -14.77 26.32
CA PRO A 1 18.57 -15.37 25.88
C PRO A 1 18.66 -16.89 25.95
N ASP A 2 17.55 -17.56 26.25
CA ASP A 2 17.45 -19.01 26.15
C ASP A 2 17.52 -19.44 24.67
N GLU A 3 17.89 -20.69 24.42
CA GLU A 3 17.85 -21.25 23.07
C GLU A 3 16.41 -21.21 22.54
N PRO A 4 16.18 -20.75 21.30
CA PRO A 4 14.83 -20.71 20.73
C PRO A 4 14.24 -22.13 20.66
N ASN A 5 12.94 -22.27 20.93
CA ASN A 5 12.24 -23.56 20.97
C ASN A 5 10.92 -23.57 20.16
N ASP A 6 10.83 -22.72 19.15
CA ASP A 6 9.63 -22.52 18.35
C ASP A 6 9.61 -23.42 17.10
N PHE A 7 8.48 -23.50 16.39
CA PHE A 7 8.26 -24.46 15.29
C PHE A 7 9.30 -24.38 14.15
N TRP A 8 9.97 -23.23 13.99
CA TRP A 8 10.95 -23.01 12.92
C TRP A 8 12.34 -23.54 13.27
N THR A 9 12.64 -23.82 14.55
CA THR A 9 14.02 -24.16 14.97
C THR A 9 14.48 -25.51 14.44
N ASP A 10 13.58 -26.47 14.27
CA ASP A 10 13.86 -27.78 13.69
C ASP A 10 14.32 -27.71 12.22
N ALA A 11 14.09 -26.58 11.54
CA ALA A 11 14.54 -26.35 10.16
C ALA A 11 15.98 -25.82 10.05
N PHE A 12 16.63 -25.46 11.16
CA PHE A 12 17.96 -24.85 11.19
C PHE A 12 18.91 -25.58 12.14
N ASN A 13 20.20 -25.59 11.79
CA ASN A 13 21.25 -25.87 12.77
C ASN A 13 21.56 -24.55 13.51
N VAL A 14 21.03 -24.40 14.73
CA VAL A 14 21.16 -23.16 15.50
C VAL A 14 22.48 -23.17 16.27
N GLU A 15 23.33 -22.17 16.03
CA GLU A 15 24.55 -21.92 16.80
C GLU A 15 24.47 -20.56 17.51
N LEU A 16 24.64 -20.57 18.84
CA LEU A 16 24.52 -19.35 19.65
C LEU A 16 25.85 -18.57 19.66
N ILE A 17 25.82 -17.36 19.10
CA ILE A 17 26.95 -16.44 19.08
C ILE A 17 26.78 -15.41 20.19
N GLN A 18 27.64 -15.45 21.21
CA GLN A 18 27.53 -14.55 22.39
C GLN A 18 28.00 -13.13 22.10
N LYS A 19 28.88 -12.94 21.12
CA LYS A 19 29.42 -11.64 20.71
C LYS A 19 29.57 -11.58 19.20
N ALA A 20 29.16 -10.46 18.60
CA ALA A 20 29.16 -10.29 17.15
C ALA A 20 30.54 -10.46 16.51
N ASP A 21 31.61 -10.10 17.21
CA ASP A 21 33.00 -10.23 16.75
C ASP A 21 33.50 -11.69 16.67
N HIS A 22 32.75 -12.65 17.22
CA HIS A 22 33.06 -14.08 17.11
C HIS A 22 32.43 -14.75 15.87
N ILE A 23 31.72 -14.01 15.01
CA ILE A 23 31.02 -14.59 13.84
C ILE A 23 31.94 -15.41 12.93
N ALA A 24 33.21 -15.01 12.80
CA ALA A 24 34.19 -15.70 11.96
C ALA A 24 34.45 -17.16 12.42
N ASP A 25 34.31 -17.46 13.71
CA ASP A 25 34.52 -18.80 14.27
C ASP A 25 33.42 -19.80 13.87
N HIS A 26 32.27 -19.28 13.42
CA HIS A 26 31.06 -20.04 13.07
C HIS A 26 30.81 -20.13 11.55
N LEU A 27 31.64 -19.45 10.75
CA LEU A 27 31.52 -19.47 9.29
C LEU A 27 32.50 -20.48 8.67
N PRO A 28 32.21 -20.96 7.44
CA PRO A 28 33.19 -21.74 6.68
C PRO A 28 34.54 -21.00 6.55
N GLN A 29 35.65 -21.74 6.64
CA GLN A 29 37.00 -21.16 6.54
C GLN A 29 37.28 -20.50 5.18
N ASP A 30 36.68 -21.02 4.11
CA ASP A 30 36.78 -20.46 2.76
C ASP A 30 35.41 -19.93 2.31
N LEU A 31 35.28 -18.60 2.30
CA LEU A 31 34.09 -17.88 1.85
C LEU A 31 34.25 -17.33 0.43
N SER A 32 35.33 -17.67 -0.29
CA SER A 32 35.63 -17.14 -1.64
C SER A 32 34.56 -17.48 -2.68
N ARG A 33 33.75 -18.51 -2.43
CA ARG A 33 32.61 -18.92 -3.26
C ARG A 33 31.25 -18.58 -2.67
N ALA A 34 31.20 -17.95 -1.49
CA ALA A 34 29.96 -17.53 -0.87
C ALA A 34 29.50 -16.16 -1.42
N ALA A 35 28.19 -15.97 -1.47
CA ALA A 35 27.57 -14.68 -1.71
C ALA A 35 27.03 -14.14 -0.38
N TYR A 36 27.48 -12.95 0.01
CA TYR A 36 26.91 -12.21 1.13
C TYR A 36 25.68 -11.45 0.64
N ILE A 37 24.54 -11.66 1.30
CA ILE A 37 23.31 -10.88 1.10
C ILE A 37 23.05 -10.06 2.37
N GLY A 38 23.27 -8.75 2.30
CA GLY A 38 23.10 -7.87 3.46
C GLY A 38 23.62 -6.44 3.25
N GLU A 39 23.36 -5.58 4.22
CA GLU A 39 23.68 -4.15 4.15
C GLU A 39 25.15 -3.84 4.52
N HIS A 40 25.73 -4.56 5.47
CA HIS A 40 27.06 -4.30 6.03
C HIS A 40 28.19 -4.90 5.19
N ILE A 41 28.43 -4.31 4.03
CA ILE A 41 29.46 -4.73 3.07
C ILE A 41 30.86 -4.74 3.69
N ASP A 42 31.14 -3.79 4.57
CA ASP A 42 32.39 -3.66 5.32
C ASP A 42 32.68 -4.91 6.18
N VAL A 43 31.65 -5.50 6.79
CA VAL A 43 31.78 -6.75 7.55
C VAL A 43 32.08 -7.92 6.61
N ALA A 44 31.41 -7.99 5.46
CA ALA A 44 31.66 -9.03 4.45
C ALA A 44 33.09 -8.95 3.87
N ASP A 45 33.64 -7.74 3.76
CA ASP A 45 35.02 -7.49 3.35
C ASP A 45 36.03 -8.00 4.37
N VAL A 46 35.82 -7.70 5.65
CA VAL A 46 36.67 -8.22 6.74
C VAL A 46 36.65 -9.75 6.77
N LEU A 47 35.50 -10.37 6.48
CA LEU A 47 35.32 -11.82 6.41
C LEU A 47 35.86 -12.45 5.11
N ASN A 48 36.34 -11.66 4.15
CA ASN A 48 36.82 -12.12 2.85
C ASN A 48 35.79 -12.98 2.08
N VAL A 49 34.51 -12.59 2.13
CA VAL A 49 33.46 -13.24 1.32
C VAL A 49 33.78 -13.08 -0.17
N GLY A 50 33.30 -13.98 -1.03
CA GLY A 50 33.56 -13.93 -2.48
C GLY A 50 32.79 -12.84 -3.21
N LEU A 51 31.46 -12.87 -3.08
CA LEU A 51 30.55 -11.93 -3.75
C LEU A 51 29.74 -11.14 -2.71
N ARG A 52 29.40 -9.89 -3.02
CA ARG A 52 28.49 -9.09 -2.19
C ARG A 52 27.29 -8.68 -3.02
N ASN A 53 26.10 -9.02 -2.54
CA ASN A 53 24.82 -8.67 -3.15
C ASN A 53 24.83 -8.85 -4.69
N PRO A 54 25.25 -10.02 -5.23
CA PRO A 54 25.34 -10.19 -6.68
C PRO A 54 23.95 -10.06 -7.31
N GLU A 55 23.83 -9.17 -8.30
CA GLU A 55 22.56 -8.75 -8.89
C GLU A 55 21.74 -9.92 -9.45
N GLU A 56 22.40 -10.92 -10.05
CA GLU A 56 21.75 -12.12 -10.58
C GLU A 56 21.00 -12.90 -9.48
N LEU A 57 21.60 -12.99 -8.29
CA LEU A 57 21.00 -13.69 -7.15
C LEU A 57 19.89 -12.86 -6.49
N LEU A 58 20.11 -11.54 -6.38
CA LEU A 58 19.08 -10.62 -5.89
C LEU A 58 17.85 -10.63 -6.80
N SER A 59 18.05 -10.53 -8.11
CA SER A 59 16.99 -10.58 -9.12
C SER A 59 16.20 -11.88 -9.03
N TYR A 60 16.89 -13.02 -8.92
CA TYR A 60 16.23 -14.30 -8.75
C TYR A 60 15.36 -14.34 -7.47
N PHE A 61 15.91 -13.95 -6.32
CA PHE A 61 15.13 -13.92 -5.07
C PHE A 61 13.97 -12.94 -5.14
N HIS A 62 14.19 -11.72 -5.64
CA HIS A 62 13.16 -10.68 -5.76
C HIS A 62 12.05 -11.06 -6.74
N TYR A 63 12.37 -11.73 -7.86
CA TYR A 63 11.37 -12.21 -8.79
C TYR A 63 10.48 -13.29 -8.17
N HIS A 64 11.09 -14.26 -7.47
CA HIS A 64 10.38 -15.39 -6.86
C HIS A 64 9.64 -15.00 -5.57
N ARG A 65 10.04 -13.92 -4.88
CA ARG A 65 9.30 -13.29 -3.76
C ARG A 65 7.89 -12.87 -4.13
N ALA A 66 7.61 -12.62 -5.41
CA ALA A 66 6.26 -12.32 -5.86
C ALA A 66 5.28 -13.49 -5.63
N TYR A 67 5.77 -14.73 -5.60
CA TYR A 67 4.95 -15.94 -5.45
C TYR A 67 4.99 -16.47 -4.01
N LYS A 68 3.98 -16.10 -3.22
CA LYS A 68 3.94 -16.41 -1.79
C LYS A 68 3.75 -17.90 -1.61
N THR A 69 4.50 -18.53 -0.71
CA THR A 69 4.29 -19.90 -0.23
C THR A 69 3.05 -19.97 0.69
N ASP A 70 2.61 -21.18 1.06
CA ASP A 70 1.39 -21.33 1.87
C ASP A 70 1.58 -20.75 3.28
N TYR A 71 2.80 -20.85 3.83
CA TYR A 71 3.19 -20.19 5.07
C TYR A 71 3.02 -18.67 4.98
N GLU A 72 3.51 -18.06 3.90
CA GLU A 72 3.46 -16.61 3.69
C GLU A 72 2.02 -16.12 3.57
N MET A 73 1.17 -16.86 2.87
CA MET A 73 -0.26 -16.53 2.79
C MET A 73 -0.95 -16.61 4.15
N VAL A 74 -0.57 -17.53 5.03
CA VAL A 74 -1.08 -17.57 6.42
C VAL A 74 -0.63 -16.32 7.17
N CYS A 75 0.65 -15.95 7.08
CA CYS A 75 1.17 -14.76 7.74
C CYS A 75 0.48 -13.48 7.26
N LEU A 76 0.26 -13.33 5.94
CA LEU A 76 -0.42 -12.19 5.35
C LEU A 76 -1.88 -12.07 5.78
N ARG A 77 -2.59 -13.20 5.89
CA ARG A 77 -3.96 -13.23 6.46
C ARG A 77 -3.97 -12.80 7.93
N GLU A 78 -3.02 -13.27 8.74
CA GLU A 78 -2.95 -12.88 10.14
C GLU A 78 -2.59 -11.39 10.32
N ALA A 79 -1.68 -10.87 9.50
CA ALA A 79 -1.41 -9.43 9.43
C ALA A 79 -2.68 -8.65 9.09
N ASN A 80 -3.42 -9.06 8.05
CA ASN A 80 -4.71 -8.45 7.68
C ASN A 80 -5.74 -8.50 8.82
N ARG A 81 -5.89 -9.65 9.48
CA ARG A 81 -6.82 -9.82 10.60
C ARG A 81 -6.51 -8.86 11.74
N LEU A 82 -5.23 -8.65 12.05
CA LEU A 82 -4.80 -7.68 13.05
C LEU A 82 -5.12 -6.25 12.59
N ALA A 83 -4.71 -5.85 11.38
CA ALA A 83 -4.95 -4.51 10.89
C ALA A 83 -6.44 -4.17 10.79
N VAL A 84 -7.30 -5.09 10.33
CA VAL A 84 -8.76 -4.88 10.32
C VAL A 84 -9.31 -4.56 11.71
N LYS A 85 -8.82 -5.24 12.75
CA LYS A 85 -9.18 -4.92 14.14
C LYS A 85 -8.73 -3.50 14.52
N GLY A 86 -7.52 -3.11 14.11
CA GLY A 86 -6.99 -1.76 14.22
C GLY A 86 -7.89 -0.71 13.57
N HIS A 87 -8.25 -0.94 12.31
CA HIS A 87 -9.14 -0.08 11.53
C HIS A 87 -10.52 0.09 12.18
N GLN A 88 -11.08 -0.98 12.73
CA GLN A 88 -12.36 -0.92 13.46
C GLN A 88 -12.25 -0.07 14.74
N ALA A 89 -11.16 -0.19 15.49
CA ALA A 89 -10.90 0.64 16.67
C ALA A 89 -10.70 2.11 16.28
N ALA A 90 -9.91 2.38 15.24
CA ALA A 90 -9.68 3.72 14.72
C ALA A 90 -10.96 4.38 14.19
N LYS A 91 -11.82 3.63 13.48
CA LYS A 91 -13.15 4.10 13.07
C LYS A 91 -14.02 4.45 14.28
N ALA A 92 -14.03 3.62 15.32
CA ALA A 92 -14.78 3.91 16.54
C ALA A 92 -14.24 5.16 17.27
N ALA A 93 -12.92 5.32 17.33
CA ALA A 93 -12.23 6.49 17.86
C ALA A 93 -12.59 7.76 17.08
N PHE A 94 -12.57 7.69 15.75
CA PHE A 94 -13.02 8.76 14.87
C PHE A 94 -14.45 9.14 15.20
N MET A 95 -15.40 8.18 15.25
CA MET A 95 -16.82 8.40 15.58
C MET A 95 -17.04 8.98 16.98
N ALA A 96 -16.08 8.78 17.89
CA ALA A 96 -16.05 9.37 19.22
C ALA A 96 -15.41 10.77 19.25
N LYS A 97 -15.11 11.36 18.09
CA LYS A 97 -14.51 12.70 17.92
C LYS A 97 -13.17 12.86 18.63
N LYS A 98 -12.32 11.84 18.55
CA LYS A 98 -10.94 11.88 19.05
C LYS A 98 -10.01 12.61 18.08
N SER A 99 -8.88 13.10 18.58
CA SER A 99 -7.80 13.67 17.75
C SER A 99 -7.07 12.58 16.96
N GLU A 100 -6.27 12.97 15.97
CA GLU A 100 -5.46 12.02 15.18
C GLU A 100 -4.52 11.21 16.07
N TYR A 101 -3.86 11.85 17.03
CA TYR A 101 -3.02 11.17 18.01
C TYR A 101 -3.77 10.09 18.78
N ASP A 102 -4.95 10.42 19.33
CA ASP A 102 -5.73 9.47 20.12
C ASP A 102 -6.31 8.34 19.27
N ILE A 103 -6.65 8.60 18.00
CA ILE A 103 -7.07 7.57 17.04
C ILE A 103 -5.91 6.59 16.77
N GLN A 104 -4.69 7.09 16.58
CA GLN A 104 -3.50 6.26 16.40
C GLN A 104 -3.22 5.39 17.64
N MET A 105 -3.37 5.95 18.84
CA MET A 105 -3.19 5.19 20.09
C MET A 105 -4.22 4.05 20.21
N ASP A 106 -5.49 4.31 19.89
CA ASP A 106 -6.54 3.29 19.87
C ASP A 106 -6.24 2.18 18.84
N TYR A 107 -5.72 2.55 17.65
CA TYR A 107 -5.28 1.59 16.63
C TYR A 107 -4.20 0.66 17.18
N LEU A 108 -3.08 1.22 17.64
CA LEU A 108 -1.91 0.48 18.14
C LEU A 108 -2.28 -0.42 19.34
N GLN A 109 -3.04 0.12 20.29
CA GLN A 109 -3.48 -0.64 21.47
C GLN A 109 -4.35 -1.84 21.08
N SER A 110 -5.21 -1.70 20.08
CA SER A 110 -6.13 -2.76 19.68
C SER A 110 -5.40 -3.96 19.06
N ILE A 111 -4.31 -3.72 18.32
CA ILE A 111 -3.50 -4.75 17.67
C ILE A 111 -2.31 -5.19 18.53
N LYS A 112 -2.03 -4.48 19.63
CA LYS A 112 -0.91 -4.69 20.54
C LYS A 112 0.46 -4.53 19.88
N HIS A 113 0.57 -3.53 19.01
CA HIS A 113 1.85 -3.11 18.43
C HIS A 113 2.31 -1.78 19.03
N THR A 114 3.62 -1.63 19.10
CA THR A 114 4.28 -0.34 19.20
C THR A 114 4.39 0.31 17.83
N GLU A 115 4.73 1.60 17.79
CA GLU A 115 4.93 2.34 16.54
C GLU A 115 6.02 1.74 15.64
N ASN A 116 7.06 1.12 16.21
CA ASN A 116 8.14 0.49 15.43
C ASN A 116 7.80 -0.93 14.94
N GLU A 117 6.65 -1.48 15.34
CA GLU A 117 6.20 -2.82 14.94
C GLU A 117 5.18 -2.78 13.79
N VAL A 118 4.57 -1.62 13.51
CA VAL A 118 3.76 -1.46 12.30
C VAL A 118 4.68 -1.42 11.06
N PRO A 119 4.22 -1.94 9.91
CA PRO A 119 5.10 -2.13 8.75
C PRO A 119 5.51 -0.82 8.05
N TYR A 120 4.80 0.27 8.34
CA TYR A 120 5.08 1.63 7.91
C TYR A 120 4.47 2.61 8.91
N GLY A 121 4.89 3.87 8.88
CA GLY A 121 4.27 4.91 9.71
C GLY A 121 2.83 5.14 9.28
N ASN A 122 1.88 4.77 10.13
CA ASN A 122 0.45 4.93 9.85
C ASN A 122 0.13 6.38 9.49
N ILE A 123 -0.75 6.56 8.50
CA ILE A 123 -1.39 7.84 8.19
C ILE A 123 -2.71 7.87 8.92
N VAL A 124 -2.90 8.86 9.80
CA VAL A 124 -4.14 9.10 10.52
C VAL A 124 -4.52 10.56 10.32
N ALA A 125 -5.38 10.82 9.35
CA ALA A 125 -5.64 12.16 8.85
C ALA A 125 -7.11 12.55 8.99
N LEU A 126 -7.38 13.69 9.61
CA LEU A 126 -8.71 14.30 9.70
C LEU A 126 -8.85 15.44 8.69
N ASN A 127 -10.05 15.58 8.12
CA ASN A 127 -10.43 16.69 7.24
C ASN A 127 -9.42 16.92 6.08
N GLU A 128 -8.91 18.14 5.94
CA GLU A 128 -7.97 18.54 4.87
C GLU A 128 -6.68 17.73 4.87
N ASN A 129 -6.24 17.20 6.03
CA ASN A 129 -5.04 16.37 6.11
C ASN A 129 -5.16 15.11 5.24
N ALA A 130 -6.38 14.64 4.95
CA ALA A 130 -6.62 13.50 4.07
C ALA A 130 -6.20 13.74 2.60
N ALA A 131 -5.91 15.00 2.20
CA ALA A 131 -5.30 15.30 0.91
C ALA A 131 -3.78 15.07 0.88
N ILE A 132 -3.12 14.98 2.04
CA ILE A 132 -1.66 14.86 2.12
C ILE A 132 -1.29 13.38 2.04
N LEU A 133 -0.80 12.95 0.86
CA LEU A 133 -0.56 11.53 0.56
C LEU A 133 0.41 10.84 1.52
N HIS A 134 1.43 11.55 1.99
CA HIS A 134 2.41 11.06 2.98
C HIS A 134 2.30 11.85 4.28
N TYR A 135 1.09 11.96 4.82
CA TYR A 135 0.85 12.65 6.09
C TYR A 135 1.40 11.83 7.26
N THR A 136 2.39 12.36 7.97
CA THR A 136 3.08 11.67 9.07
C THR A 136 2.85 12.32 10.43
N MET A 137 2.12 13.44 10.47
CA MET A 137 1.83 14.14 11.72
C MET A 137 0.66 13.45 12.43
N LEU A 138 0.52 13.74 13.72
CA LEU A 138 -0.57 13.26 14.55
C LEU A 138 -1.02 14.43 15.41
N GLU A 139 -1.94 15.25 14.88
CA GLU A 139 -2.45 16.39 15.63
C GLU A 139 -3.05 15.92 16.95
N GLN A 140 -2.60 16.54 18.04
CA GLN A 140 -3.05 16.21 19.39
C GLN A 140 -4.33 16.97 19.74
N GLU A 141 -4.53 18.14 19.15
CA GLU A 141 -5.73 18.94 19.32
C GLU A 141 -6.86 18.37 18.47
N VAL A 142 -8.05 18.33 19.05
CA VAL A 142 -9.28 17.94 18.34
C VAL A 142 -9.69 19.08 17.40
N PRO A 143 -9.96 18.81 16.10
CA PRO A 143 -10.39 19.85 15.19
C PRO A 143 -11.75 20.45 15.59
N ALA A 144 -11.97 21.72 15.25
CA ALA A 144 -13.21 22.41 15.57
C ALA A 144 -14.43 21.79 14.88
N THR A 145 -14.23 21.23 13.69
CA THR A 145 -15.23 20.51 12.88
C THR A 145 -14.68 19.15 12.47
N PHE A 146 -15.57 18.18 12.32
CA PHE A 146 -15.23 16.84 11.86
C PHE A 146 -15.96 16.56 10.55
N GLU A 147 -15.22 16.60 9.45
CA GLU A 147 -15.73 16.42 8.10
C GLU A 147 -15.44 15.00 7.61
N SER A 148 -14.16 14.62 7.57
CA SER A 148 -13.67 13.33 7.07
C SER A 148 -12.56 12.75 7.94
N PHE A 149 -12.30 11.47 7.72
CA PHE A 149 -11.21 10.72 8.30
C PHE A 149 -10.67 9.74 7.28
N LEU A 150 -9.37 9.80 7.01
CA LEU A 150 -8.63 8.82 6.24
C LEU A 150 -7.61 8.17 7.16
N ILE A 151 -7.63 6.84 7.20
CA ILE A 151 -6.58 6.05 7.85
C ILE A 151 -5.99 5.09 6.85
N ASP A 152 -4.67 5.13 6.73
CA ASP A 152 -3.84 4.15 6.05
C ASP A 152 -2.90 3.55 7.10
N ALA A 153 -3.17 2.30 7.44
CA ALA A 153 -2.49 1.63 8.54
C ALA A 153 -2.45 0.12 8.35
N GLY A 154 -1.28 -0.44 8.67
CA GLY A 154 -0.97 -1.85 8.53
C GLY A 154 -0.73 -2.54 9.87
N ALA A 155 -0.44 -3.83 9.79
CA ALA A 155 0.05 -4.63 10.90
C ALA A 155 1.10 -5.61 10.37
N ASN A 156 2.00 -6.04 11.25
CA ASN A 156 3.02 -7.04 10.98
C ASN A 156 2.63 -8.38 11.62
N TYR A 157 2.89 -9.48 10.93
CA TYR A 157 2.90 -10.82 11.51
C TYR A 157 4.05 -11.65 10.94
N ASN A 158 4.98 -12.09 11.78
CA ASN A 158 6.19 -12.82 11.40
C ASN A 158 7.00 -12.17 10.25
N GLY A 159 7.00 -10.84 10.17
CA GLY A 159 7.70 -10.07 9.13
C GLY A 159 6.85 -9.76 7.89
N TYR A 160 5.62 -10.27 7.78
CA TYR A 160 4.72 -9.99 6.66
C TYR A 160 3.80 -8.82 7.00
N ALA A 161 3.67 -7.89 6.06
CA ALA A 161 2.88 -6.67 6.21
C ALA A 161 1.44 -6.86 5.72
N SER A 162 0.50 -6.15 6.35
CA SER A 162 -0.73 -5.71 5.72
C SER A 162 -0.66 -4.22 5.43
N ASP A 163 -1.48 -3.75 4.48
CA ASP A 163 -1.51 -2.37 4.01
C ASP A 163 -2.95 -1.99 3.68
N ILE A 164 -3.61 -1.23 4.54
CA ILE A 164 -5.07 -1.05 4.44
C ILE A 164 -5.39 0.41 4.64
N THR A 165 -6.16 0.95 3.69
CA THR A 165 -6.67 2.30 3.75
C THR A 165 -8.20 2.33 3.75
N ARG A 166 -8.79 3.16 4.61
CA ARG A 166 -10.22 3.49 4.60
C ARG A 166 -10.45 4.98 4.79
N THR A 167 -11.47 5.48 4.11
CA THR A 167 -11.99 6.84 4.31
C THR A 167 -13.43 6.79 4.85
N TYR A 168 -13.71 7.66 5.80
CA TYR A 168 -15.01 7.83 6.44
C TYR A 168 -15.39 9.31 6.45
N ALA A 169 -16.69 9.59 6.53
CA ALA A 169 -17.19 10.94 6.75
C ALA A 169 -18.40 10.92 7.69
N TYR A 170 -18.63 12.02 8.39
CA TYR A 170 -19.69 12.13 9.38
C TYR A 170 -21.08 12.36 8.75
N GLU A 171 -21.32 13.57 8.25
CA GLU A 171 -22.68 14.06 7.99
C GLU A 171 -22.93 14.50 6.53
N ASN A 172 -21.88 14.71 5.73
CA ASN A 172 -22.06 15.13 4.34
C ASN A 172 -22.54 13.97 3.46
N LYS A 173 -23.78 14.05 2.99
CA LYS A 173 -24.41 13.03 2.15
C LYS A 173 -23.73 12.86 0.80
N GLU A 174 -23.22 13.95 0.22
CA GLU A 174 -22.62 13.92 -1.11
C GLU A 174 -21.19 13.36 -1.06
N PHE A 175 -20.36 13.80 -0.11
CA PHE A 175 -19.02 13.22 0.07
C PHE A 175 -19.09 11.74 0.51
N ASN A 176 -20.03 11.37 1.39
CA ASN A 176 -20.30 9.96 1.70
C ASN A 176 -20.75 9.15 0.47
N ALA A 177 -21.53 9.75 -0.43
CA ALA A 177 -21.91 9.10 -1.68
C ALA A 177 -20.67 8.90 -2.58
N LEU A 178 -19.75 9.86 -2.62
CA LEU A 178 -18.49 9.74 -3.37
C LEU A 178 -17.59 8.63 -2.81
N ILE A 179 -17.43 8.54 -1.48
CA ILE A 179 -16.71 7.44 -0.82
C ILE A 179 -17.31 6.09 -1.23
N LYS A 180 -18.64 5.95 -1.14
CA LYS A 180 -19.34 4.69 -1.51
C LYS A 180 -19.21 4.38 -2.99
N ALA A 181 -19.25 5.38 -3.85
CA ALA A 181 -19.09 5.21 -5.29
C ALA A 181 -17.66 4.77 -5.64
N LEU A 182 -16.63 5.37 -5.01
CA LEU A 182 -15.25 4.92 -5.16
C LEU A 182 -15.06 3.49 -4.63
N ASN A 183 -15.67 3.15 -3.49
CA ASN A 183 -15.67 1.79 -2.96
C ASN A 183 -16.26 0.78 -3.95
N ALA A 184 -17.40 1.13 -4.57
CA ALA A 184 -18.03 0.29 -5.57
C ALA A 184 -17.15 0.11 -6.81
N LYS A 185 -16.46 1.17 -7.27
CA LYS A 185 -15.50 1.09 -8.38
C LYS A 185 -14.26 0.25 -8.04
N GLN A 186 -13.77 0.34 -6.81
CA GLN A 186 -12.66 -0.49 -6.33
C GLN A 186 -13.04 -1.98 -6.35
N LEU A 187 -14.22 -2.34 -5.85
CA LEU A 187 -14.73 -3.71 -5.90
C LEU A 187 -15.03 -4.18 -7.34
N GLU A 188 -15.63 -3.31 -8.18
CA GLU A 188 -15.85 -3.58 -9.61
C GLU A 188 -14.52 -3.92 -10.31
N LEU A 189 -13.46 -3.15 -10.04
CA LEU A 189 -12.14 -3.42 -10.59
C LEU A 189 -11.58 -4.75 -10.09
N ILE A 190 -11.67 -5.04 -8.79
CA ILE A 190 -11.21 -6.31 -8.20
C ILE A 190 -11.91 -7.51 -8.86
N ASP A 191 -13.22 -7.41 -9.14
CA ASP A 191 -13.98 -8.47 -9.81
C ASP A 191 -13.50 -8.76 -11.25
N THR A 192 -12.79 -7.82 -11.88
CA THR A 192 -12.18 -8.02 -13.21
C THR A 192 -10.82 -8.73 -13.15
N ILE A 193 -10.19 -8.77 -11.98
CA ILE A 193 -8.83 -9.31 -11.80
C ILE A 193 -8.85 -10.82 -11.99
N LYS A 194 -7.95 -11.30 -12.87
CA LYS A 194 -7.71 -12.72 -13.11
C LYS A 194 -6.29 -12.93 -13.62
N VAL A 195 -5.83 -14.18 -13.48
CA VAL A 195 -4.55 -14.63 -14.03
C VAL A 195 -4.44 -14.27 -15.51
N GLY A 196 -3.29 -13.70 -15.90
CA GLY A 196 -2.97 -13.29 -17.26
C GLY A 196 -3.33 -11.85 -17.60
N VAL A 197 -4.01 -11.11 -16.71
CA VAL A 197 -4.28 -9.67 -16.91
C VAL A 197 -3.03 -8.85 -16.63
N SER A 198 -2.82 -7.79 -17.42
CA SER A 198 -1.76 -6.79 -17.19
C SER A 198 -2.15 -5.88 -16.04
N TYR A 199 -1.25 -5.66 -15.07
CA TYR A 199 -1.49 -4.69 -13.99
C TYR A 199 -1.61 -3.25 -14.53
N VAL A 200 -0.91 -2.95 -15.62
CA VAL A 200 -1.02 -1.65 -16.31
C VAL A 200 -2.44 -1.43 -16.83
N ASP A 201 -3.08 -2.46 -17.37
CA ASP A 201 -4.45 -2.36 -17.89
C ASP A 201 -5.46 -2.10 -16.77
N LEU A 202 -5.25 -2.67 -15.58
CA LEU A 202 -6.06 -2.39 -14.39
C LEU A 202 -5.91 -0.94 -13.94
N HIS A 203 -4.67 -0.42 -13.94
CA HIS A 203 -4.39 0.97 -13.61
C HIS A 203 -5.12 1.93 -14.57
N LEU A 204 -5.05 1.66 -15.87
CA LEU A 204 -5.76 2.44 -16.90
C LEU A 204 -7.29 2.34 -16.73
N ALA A 205 -7.83 1.14 -16.49
CA ALA A 205 -9.25 0.95 -16.23
C ALA A 205 -9.70 1.73 -14.99
N MET A 206 -8.87 1.82 -13.94
CA MET A 206 -9.19 2.63 -12.79
C MET A 206 -9.24 4.12 -13.12
N HIS A 207 -8.34 4.64 -13.96
CA HIS A 207 -8.43 6.02 -14.43
C HIS A 207 -9.74 6.30 -15.18
N GLU A 208 -10.24 5.35 -15.98
CA GLU A 208 -11.56 5.47 -16.62
C GLU A 208 -12.70 5.51 -15.59
N MET A 209 -12.63 4.66 -14.56
CA MET A 209 -13.61 4.66 -13.46
C MET A 209 -13.56 5.96 -12.63
N ILE A 210 -12.38 6.51 -12.35
CA ILE A 210 -12.22 7.82 -11.71
C ILE A 210 -12.83 8.92 -12.58
N ALA A 211 -12.60 8.90 -13.89
CA ALA A 211 -13.20 9.86 -14.81
C ALA A 211 -14.74 9.79 -14.81
N GLN A 212 -15.32 8.59 -14.69
CA GLN A 212 -16.77 8.42 -14.50
C GLN A 212 -17.23 9.12 -13.22
N LEU A 213 -16.57 8.90 -12.08
CA LEU A 213 -16.92 9.55 -10.82
C LEU A 213 -16.78 11.08 -10.89
N LEU A 214 -15.71 11.59 -11.49
CA LEU A 214 -15.50 13.04 -11.67
C LEU A 214 -16.62 13.69 -12.51
N ASN A 215 -17.14 12.97 -13.51
CA ASN A 215 -18.29 13.42 -14.29
C ASN A 215 -19.62 13.30 -13.50
N GLU A 216 -19.89 12.13 -12.90
CA GLU A 216 -21.13 11.82 -12.18
C GLU A 216 -21.38 12.77 -10.99
N PHE A 217 -20.32 13.16 -10.29
CA PHE A 217 -20.37 14.11 -9.17
C PHE A 217 -20.21 15.58 -9.62
N GLU A 218 -20.26 15.82 -10.93
CA GLU A 218 -20.16 17.14 -11.55
C GLU A 218 -18.89 17.93 -11.16
N ILE A 219 -17.80 17.24 -10.83
CA ILE A 219 -16.49 17.85 -10.53
C ILE A 219 -15.85 18.32 -11.84
N VAL A 220 -16.02 17.55 -12.93
CA VAL A 220 -15.53 17.87 -14.27
C VAL A 220 -16.64 17.79 -15.31
N LYS A 221 -16.80 18.86 -16.09
CA LYS A 221 -17.88 19.07 -17.07
C LYS A 221 -17.50 18.55 -18.47
N LEU A 222 -16.99 17.33 -18.52
CA LEU A 222 -16.60 16.62 -19.74
C LEU A 222 -17.11 15.18 -19.68
N ALA A 223 -17.25 14.53 -20.84
CA ALA A 223 -17.50 13.10 -20.87
C ALA A 223 -16.28 12.33 -20.30
N PRO A 224 -16.46 11.18 -19.63
CA PRO A 224 -15.36 10.44 -19.00
C PRO A 224 -14.16 10.17 -19.92
N GLN A 225 -14.40 9.83 -21.19
CA GLN A 225 -13.34 9.60 -22.18
C GLN A 225 -12.49 10.86 -22.39
N ASP A 226 -13.11 12.03 -22.54
CA ASP A 226 -12.39 13.30 -22.71
C ASP A 226 -11.58 13.69 -21.47
N ILE A 227 -12.04 13.30 -20.26
CA ILE A 227 -11.31 13.55 -18.99
C ILE A 227 -10.00 12.76 -18.98
N VAL A 228 -10.04 11.49 -19.40
CA VAL A 228 -8.85 10.62 -19.50
C VAL A 228 -7.92 11.10 -20.60
N GLU A 229 -8.43 11.37 -21.81
CA GLU A 229 -7.61 11.84 -22.94
C GLU A 229 -6.87 13.15 -22.64
N LYS A 230 -7.47 14.03 -21.83
CA LYS A 230 -6.85 15.29 -21.39
C LYS A 230 -5.93 15.13 -20.19
N GLY A 231 -5.80 13.94 -19.61
CA GLY A 231 -4.98 13.67 -18.44
C GLY A 231 -5.49 14.30 -17.14
N ILE A 232 -6.74 14.77 -17.09
CA ILE A 232 -7.30 15.48 -15.92
C ILE A 232 -7.41 14.56 -14.71
N THR A 233 -7.61 13.25 -14.93
CA THR A 233 -7.64 12.26 -13.85
C THR A 233 -6.40 12.28 -12.98
N ASN A 234 -5.22 12.61 -13.54
CA ASN A 234 -3.95 12.59 -12.81
C ASN A 234 -3.89 13.66 -11.71
N THR A 235 -4.68 14.74 -11.83
CA THR A 235 -4.81 15.75 -10.77
C THR A 235 -5.52 15.20 -9.54
N PHE A 236 -6.51 14.33 -9.74
CA PHE A 236 -7.35 13.80 -8.65
C PHE A 236 -6.90 12.41 -8.19
N PHE A 237 -6.21 11.65 -9.03
CA PHE A 237 -5.62 10.34 -8.74
C PHE A 237 -4.14 10.34 -9.19
N PRO A 238 -3.23 10.86 -8.35
CA PRO A 238 -1.84 11.15 -8.75
C PRO A 238 -0.85 10.00 -8.51
N HIS A 239 -1.28 8.87 -7.96
CA HIS A 239 -0.41 7.73 -7.64
C HIS A 239 -0.79 6.46 -8.42
N GLY A 240 0.00 5.40 -8.26
CA GLY A 240 -0.32 4.09 -8.86
C GLY A 240 -1.51 3.42 -8.17
N LEU A 241 -2.18 2.50 -8.90
CA LEU A 241 -3.30 1.70 -8.38
C LEU A 241 -2.96 0.81 -7.17
N GLY A 242 -1.68 0.48 -6.99
CA GLY A 242 -1.20 -0.39 -5.94
C GLY A 242 0.12 -1.07 -6.31
N HIS A 243 0.47 -2.10 -5.55
CA HIS A 243 1.77 -2.78 -5.63
C HIS A 243 1.71 -4.20 -5.09
N PHE A 244 2.78 -4.98 -5.27
CA PHE A 244 2.93 -6.23 -4.54
C PHE A 244 3.12 -5.98 -3.04
N LEU A 245 2.64 -6.91 -2.23
CA LEU A 245 2.70 -6.88 -0.77
C LEU A 245 3.24 -8.20 -0.23
N GLY A 246 4.10 -8.16 0.79
CA GLY A 246 4.75 -9.34 1.36
C GLY A 246 5.58 -9.03 2.59
N LEU A 247 6.85 -9.48 2.56
CA LEU A 247 7.87 -9.14 3.57
C LEU A 247 8.18 -7.64 3.63
N GLN A 248 7.93 -6.93 2.54
CA GLN A 248 7.98 -5.47 2.45
C GLN A 248 6.62 -4.96 2.01
N VAL A 249 6.24 -3.76 2.45
CA VAL A 249 4.98 -3.08 2.09
C VAL A 249 4.90 -2.93 0.57
N HIS A 250 5.85 -2.18 0.01
CA HIS A 250 6.14 -2.20 -1.41
C HIS A 250 7.08 -3.39 -1.71
N ASP A 251 6.52 -4.58 -1.93
CA ASP A 251 7.28 -5.81 -2.15
C ASP A 251 8.04 -5.81 -3.48
N MET A 252 9.08 -6.64 -3.56
CA MET A 252 9.99 -6.67 -4.70
C MET A 252 9.38 -7.38 -5.92
N GLY A 253 9.98 -7.15 -7.09
CA GLY A 253 9.64 -7.86 -8.33
C GLY A 253 8.47 -7.27 -9.14
N GLY A 254 7.87 -6.15 -8.71
CA GLY A 254 6.74 -5.50 -9.42
C GLY A 254 7.04 -5.03 -10.86
N PHE A 255 8.31 -4.77 -11.17
CA PHE A 255 8.76 -4.35 -12.50
C PHE A 255 9.62 -5.40 -13.23
N MET A 256 9.73 -6.62 -12.70
CA MET A 256 10.57 -7.66 -13.30
C MET A 256 9.72 -8.53 -14.23
N SER A 257 10.10 -8.63 -15.51
CA SER A 257 9.43 -9.53 -16.45
C SER A 257 9.91 -10.98 -16.37
N ASP A 258 11.11 -11.21 -15.85
CA ASP A 258 11.72 -12.53 -15.70
C ASP A 258 12.67 -12.60 -14.49
N GLU A 259 13.11 -13.81 -14.15
CA GLU A 259 14.00 -14.09 -13.02
C GLU A 259 15.43 -13.55 -13.19
N THR A 260 15.80 -13.08 -14.39
CA THR A 260 17.10 -12.44 -14.63
C THR A 260 17.10 -10.95 -14.27
N GLY A 261 15.93 -10.41 -13.90
CA GLY A 261 15.78 -9.02 -13.48
C GLY A 261 15.49 -8.05 -14.62
N THR A 262 15.04 -8.52 -15.78
CA THR A 262 14.64 -7.64 -16.88
C THR A 262 13.57 -6.67 -16.42
N HIS A 263 13.88 -5.37 -16.46
CA HIS A 263 13.02 -4.31 -15.96
C HIS A 263 12.05 -3.80 -17.03
N VAL A 264 10.76 -3.75 -16.67
CA VAL A 264 9.69 -3.13 -17.47
C VAL A 264 9.23 -1.87 -16.76
N ALA A 265 9.65 -0.71 -17.27
CA ALA A 265 9.32 0.58 -16.67
C ALA A 265 7.81 0.88 -16.71
N ALA A 266 7.35 1.70 -15.77
CA ALA A 266 6.00 2.27 -15.81
C ALA A 266 5.80 3.11 -17.09
N PRO A 267 4.57 3.21 -17.62
CA PRO A 267 4.25 4.13 -18.71
C PRO A 267 4.61 5.58 -18.36
N ASP A 268 5.12 6.34 -19.33
CA ASP A 268 5.57 7.73 -19.12
C ASP A 268 4.48 8.65 -18.53
N ASN A 269 3.21 8.40 -18.86
CA ASN A 269 2.07 9.14 -18.36
C ASN A 269 1.60 8.71 -16.95
N HIS A 270 2.18 7.65 -16.39
CA HIS A 270 1.88 7.12 -15.06
C HIS A 270 3.17 6.75 -14.30
N PRO A 271 4.06 7.73 -14.03
CA PRO A 271 5.40 7.48 -13.49
C PRO A 271 5.42 6.91 -12.06
N PHE A 272 4.29 6.98 -11.35
CA PHE A 272 4.15 6.49 -9.97
C PHE A 272 3.51 5.09 -9.89
N LEU A 273 3.20 4.45 -11.03
CA LEU A 273 2.75 3.06 -11.06
C LEU A 273 3.87 2.14 -10.55
N ARG A 274 3.59 1.32 -9.54
CA ARG A 274 4.59 0.47 -8.86
C ARG A 274 4.66 -0.98 -9.35
N CYS A 275 3.80 -1.35 -10.30
CA CYS A 275 3.74 -2.70 -10.85
C CYS A 275 3.39 -2.65 -12.34
N THR A 276 4.17 -3.37 -13.16
CA THR A 276 3.94 -3.51 -14.61
C THR A 276 3.81 -4.96 -15.02
N ARG A 277 3.76 -5.86 -14.04
CA ARG A 277 3.77 -7.30 -14.25
C ARG A 277 2.40 -7.82 -14.70
N VAL A 278 2.42 -8.96 -15.39
CA VAL A 278 1.23 -9.77 -15.63
C VAL A 278 0.86 -10.49 -14.34
N ILE A 279 -0.45 -10.53 -14.05
CA ILE A 279 -0.99 -11.15 -12.85
C ILE A 279 -0.89 -12.68 -12.95
N GLU A 280 -0.33 -13.29 -11.92
CA GLU A 280 -0.14 -14.73 -11.81
C GLU A 280 -0.67 -15.27 -10.47
N PRO A 281 -1.01 -16.57 -10.36
CA PRO A 281 -1.40 -17.15 -9.09
C PRO A 281 -0.32 -16.97 -8.02
N ARG A 282 -0.75 -16.93 -6.76
CA ARG A 282 0.07 -16.78 -5.56
C ARG A 282 0.74 -15.42 -5.38
N GLN A 283 0.43 -14.46 -6.26
CA GLN A 283 0.76 -13.06 -6.02
C GLN A 283 -0.20 -12.46 -5.00
N VAL A 284 0.31 -11.50 -4.22
CA VAL A 284 -0.46 -10.71 -3.26
C VAL A 284 -0.20 -9.23 -3.55
N MET A 285 -1.25 -8.44 -3.63
CA MET A 285 -1.17 -7.04 -4.03
C MET A 285 -2.19 -6.16 -3.30
N THR A 286 -1.89 -4.87 -3.28
CA THR A 286 -2.81 -3.81 -2.88
C THR A 286 -3.63 -3.33 -4.09
N ILE A 287 -4.88 -2.92 -3.84
CA ILE A 287 -5.73 -2.21 -4.79
C ILE A 287 -6.31 -0.99 -4.07
N GLU A 288 -5.74 0.17 -4.35
CA GLU A 288 -5.84 1.40 -3.55
C GLU A 288 -6.24 2.64 -4.38
N PRO A 289 -7.34 2.63 -5.16
CA PRO A 289 -7.75 3.82 -5.88
C PRO A 289 -7.99 5.01 -4.94
N GLY A 290 -7.62 6.20 -5.41
CA GLY A 290 -7.74 7.45 -4.67
C GLY A 290 -8.42 8.55 -5.46
N LEU A 291 -9.02 9.50 -4.75
CA LEU A 291 -9.61 10.73 -5.28
C LEU A 291 -9.37 11.86 -4.27
N TYR A 292 -8.47 12.78 -4.60
CA TYR A 292 -7.98 13.82 -3.69
C TYR A 292 -8.19 15.23 -4.24
N PHE A 293 -8.29 16.19 -3.33
CA PHE A 293 -8.38 17.62 -3.65
C PHE A 293 -7.12 18.33 -3.14
N ILE A 294 -6.00 18.10 -3.82
CA ILE A 294 -4.66 18.58 -3.42
C ILE A 294 -4.41 19.96 -4.02
N ASP A 295 -4.17 20.97 -3.17
CA ASP A 295 -4.00 22.36 -3.59
C ASP A 295 -2.97 22.54 -4.72
N SER A 296 -1.77 21.99 -4.58
CA SER A 296 -0.71 22.15 -5.59
C SER A 296 -1.10 21.59 -6.96
N LEU A 297 -1.74 20.41 -7.00
CA LEU A 297 -2.17 19.79 -8.25
C LEU A 297 -3.38 20.51 -8.86
N LEU A 298 -4.27 21.04 -8.02
CA LEU A 298 -5.40 21.86 -8.45
C LEU A 298 -4.94 23.20 -9.03
N GLU A 299 -3.94 23.85 -8.42
CA GLU A 299 -3.31 25.08 -8.93
C GLU A 299 -2.66 24.84 -10.30
N GLU A 300 -1.92 23.74 -10.45
CA GLU A 300 -1.36 23.32 -11.74
C GLU A 300 -2.45 23.13 -12.79
N LEU A 301 -3.53 22.43 -12.46
CA LEU A 301 -4.67 22.22 -13.36
C LEU A 301 -5.36 23.55 -13.74
N GLN A 302 -5.53 24.46 -12.78
CA GLN A 302 -6.13 25.77 -12.98
C GLN A 302 -5.31 26.65 -13.93
N ALA A 303 -3.99 26.45 -13.99
CA ALA A 303 -3.08 27.14 -14.90
C ALA A 303 -3.12 26.62 -16.35
N THR A 304 -3.85 25.53 -16.63
CA THR A 304 -3.98 24.95 -17.98
C THR A 304 -5.25 25.39 -18.70
N ASP A 305 -5.33 25.11 -20.02
CA ASP A 305 -6.55 25.29 -20.81
C ASP A 305 -7.72 24.38 -20.34
N ASN A 306 -7.44 23.37 -19.51
CA ASN A 306 -8.46 22.48 -18.95
C ASN A 306 -9.26 23.12 -17.81
N ASN A 307 -8.80 24.26 -17.26
CA ASN A 307 -9.47 25.03 -16.20
C ASN A 307 -10.97 25.27 -16.48
N GLN A 308 -11.32 25.56 -17.74
CA GLN A 308 -12.69 25.84 -18.15
C GLN A 308 -13.68 24.68 -17.94
N TYR A 309 -13.16 23.45 -17.81
CA TYR A 309 -13.98 22.25 -17.63
C TYR A 309 -14.22 21.90 -16.16
N ILE A 310 -13.51 22.53 -15.23
CA ILE A 310 -13.56 22.18 -13.82
C ILE A 310 -14.69 22.93 -13.12
N ASN A 311 -15.48 22.23 -12.34
CA ASN A 311 -16.48 22.84 -11.47
C ASN A 311 -15.84 23.27 -10.15
N TRP A 312 -15.17 24.43 -10.15
CA TRP A 312 -14.46 24.94 -8.97
C TRP A 312 -15.34 25.11 -7.75
N ALA A 313 -16.63 25.44 -7.92
CA ALA A 313 -17.55 25.50 -6.79
C ALA A 313 -17.74 24.13 -6.10
N LYS A 314 -17.73 23.04 -6.89
CA LYS A 314 -17.77 21.66 -6.37
C LYS A 314 -16.44 21.26 -5.74
N VAL A 315 -15.32 21.62 -6.37
CA VAL A 315 -13.97 21.41 -5.82
C VAL A 315 -13.83 22.08 -4.45
N GLU A 316 -14.13 23.38 -4.34
CA GLU A 316 -14.07 24.12 -3.07
C GLU A 316 -15.01 23.55 -2.00
N ALA A 317 -16.15 22.97 -2.40
CA ALA A 317 -17.05 22.29 -1.47
C ALA A 317 -16.48 20.97 -0.93
N PHE A 318 -15.59 20.29 -1.68
CA PHE A 318 -14.98 19.02 -1.26
C PHE A 318 -13.59 19.17 -0.64
N LYS A 319 -12.87 20.27 -0.88
CA LYS A 319 -11.55 20.53 -0.30
C LYS A 319 -11.46 20.34 1.23
N PRO A 320 -12.44 20.78 2.04
CA PRO A 320 -12.42 20.57 3.50
C PRO A 320 -12.40 19.08 3.92
N TYR A 321 -12.75 18.16 3.03
CA TYR A 321 -12.71 16.73 3.28
C TYR A 321 -11.37 16.09 2.90
N GLY A 322 -10.47 16.85 2.26
CA GLY A 322 -9.13 16.43 1.83
C GLY A 322 -9.14 15.47 0.64
N GLY A 323 -9.50 14.21 0.87
CA GLY A 323 -9.48 13.17 -0.15
C GLY A 323 -10.01 11.83 0.32
N ILE A 324 -10.01 10.86 -0.59
CA ILE A 324 -10.51 9.51 -0.39
C ILE A 324 -9.46 8.53 -0.90
N ARG A 325 -9.16 7.50 -0.11
CA ARG A 325 -8.46 6.29 -0.56
C ARG A 325 -9.11 5.08 0.09
N ILE A 326 -9.26 4.01 -0.69
CA ILE A 326 -9.83 2.75 -0.23
C ILE A 326 -8.94 1.64 -0.75
N GLU A 327 -8.35 0.88 0.16
CA GLU A 327 -7.33 -0.09 -0.16
C GLU A 327 -7.58 -1.44 0.49
N ASP A 328 -7.46 -2.49 -0.31
CA ASP A 328 -7.52 -3.87 0.15
C ASP A 328 -6.27 -4.65 -0.23
N ASN A 329 -5.99 -5.70 0.54
CA ASN A 329 -4.98 -6.69 0.21
C ASN A 329 -5.63 -7.94 -0.36
N ILE A 330 -5.28 -8.27 -1.60
CA ILE A 330 -5.86 -9.38 -2.33
C ILE A 330 -4.82 -10.46 -2.64
N ILE A 331 -5.21 -11.73 -2.49
CA ILE A 331 -4.45 -12.88 -2.96
C ILE A 331 -5.04 -13.35 -4.29
N ILE A 332 -4.17 -13.51 -5.28
CA ILE A 332 -4.55 -14.03 -6.59
C ILE A 332 -4.47 -15.55 -6.56
N HIS A 333 -5.61 -16.21 -6.73
CA HIS A 333 -5.68 -17.67 -6.88
C HIS A 333 -5.94 -18.04 -8.34
N GLN A 334 -5.78 -19.32 -8.66
CA GLN A 334 -6.25 -19.83 -9.95
C GLN A 334 -7.79 -19.78 -9.98
N GLY A 335 -8.33 -18.85 -10.76
CA GLY A 335 -9.77 -18.75 -11.04
C GLY A 335 -10.61 -17.94 -10.05
N HIS A 336 -10.02 -17.38 -8.99
CA HIS A 336 -10.69 -16.40 -8.12
C HIS A 336 -9.68 -15.47 -7.44
N VAL A 337 -10.19 -14.39 -6.85
CA VAL A 337 -9.43 -13.47 -6.00
C VAL A 337 -9.96 -13.60 -4.58
N GLU A 338 -9.06 -13.73 -3.61
CA GLU A 338 -9.38 -13.67 -2.19
C GLU A 338 -9.08 -12.27 -1.68
N ASN A 339 -10.08 -11.57 -1.15
CA ASN A 339 -9.90 -10.24 -0.60
C ASN A 339 -9.81 -10.32 0.92
N MET A 340 -8.59 -10.47 1.44
CA MET A 340 -8.33 -10.71 2.87
C MET A 340 -8.95 -9.62 3.73
N THR A 341 -8.86 -8.36 3.28
CA THR A 341 -9.36 -7.20 4.02
C THR A 341 -10.89 -7.26 4.20
N ARG A 342 -11.62 -7.57 3.12
CA ARG A 342 -13.09 -7.68 3.15
C ARG A 342 -13.56 -8.95 3.87
N ASP A 343 -12.83 -10.05 3.72
CA ASP A 343 -13.15 -11.34 4.36
C ASP A 343 -13.11 -11.26 5.90
N PHE A 344 -12.32 -10.34 6.47
CA PHE A 344 -12.31 -10.05 7.91
C PHE A 344 -13.35 -9.00 8.34
N GLY A 345 -14.23 -8.56 7.43
CA GLY A 345 -15.40 -7.72 7.74
C GLY A 345 -15.13 -6.21 7.76
N LEU A 346 -14.16 -5.72 6.98
CA LEU A 346 -13.91 -4.29 6.79
C LEU A 346 -14.48 -3.77 5.45
N GLU A 347 -15.70 -3.26 5.49
CA GLU A 347 -16.36 -2.61 4.34
C GLU A 347 -15.87 -1.19 4.03
#